data_AF-A0A9P7AGY2-F1
#
_entry.id   AF-A0A9P7AGY2-F1
#
_cell.length_a   1.000
_cell.length_b   1.000
_cell.length_c   1.000
_cell.angle_alpha   90.00
_cell.angle_beta   90.00
_cell.angle_gamma   90.00
#
_symmetry.space_group_name_H-M   'P 1'
#
loop_
_entity.id
_entity.type
_entity.pdbx_description
1 polymer ?
#
loop_
_entity_poly.entity_id
_entity_poly.type
_entity_poly.pdbx_seq_one_letter_code
_entity_poly.pdbx_strand_id
1 'polypeptide(L)'
;MSDPVASKSGFLCMYMKNHPDTLVAYVKYFGKVEGNVLTAEMSSIDSKGMTLVYKLKSGQSNTSRVSFDPPLSGYEEVKPRLLSMKAEAQEGLGMLKAPQITTFRIPRTGVFAGIILFAYFYFLSPPAPGTTFLSVPVTTVDAFFSPAHAFRNATGLGLSFRTACAICYTIHGAEALYTWSLCKQYVKGTIITAAYVGSTIILGYPIWTDLKRRVQQKRIESVMKVE
;
A
#
# COMPACT_ATOMS: atom_id res chain seq x y z
N MET A 1 -6.07 -23.57 -16.95
CA MET A 1 -6.82 -22.33 -17.29
C MET A 1 -5.95 -21.51 -18.21
N SER A 2 -6.52 -20.93 -19.27
CA SER A 2 -5.83 -19.96 -20.11
C SER A 2 -5.57 -18.68 -19.32
N ASP A 3 -4.46 -18.01 -19.59
CA ASP A 3 -4.14 -16.73 -18.96
C ASP A 3 -5.18 -15.66 -19.38
N PRO A 4 -5.81 -14.97 -18.43
CA PRO A 4 -6.92 -14.06 -18.72
C PRO A 4 -6.50 -12.82 -19.52
N VAL A 5 -5.21 -12.45 -19.47
CA VAL A 5 -4.66 -11.27 -20.15
C VAL A 5 -4.02 -11.66 -21.49
N ALA A 6 -3.33 -12.79 -21.56
CA ALA A 6 -2.59 -13.23 -22.74
C ALA A 6 -3.48 -13.36 -23.99
N SER A 7 -4.74 -13.77 -23.81
CA SER A 7 -5.72 -13.86 -24.91
C SER A 7 -5.98 -12.53 -25.62
N LYS A 8 -5.70 -11.40 -24.97
CA LYS A 8 -5.86 -10.03 -25.49
C LYS A 8 -4.52 -9.33 -25.74
N SER A 9 -3.40 -10.05 -25.67
CA SER A 9 -2.04 -9.50 -25.79
C SER A 9 -1.85 -8.69 -27.07
N GLY A 10 -2.33 -9.17 -28.22
CA GLY A 10 -2.18 -8.48 -29.50
C GLY A 10 -2.81 -7.08 -29.52
N PHE A 11 -4.03 -6.94 -28.96
CA PHE A 11 -4.72 -5.65 -28.86
C PHE A 11 -3.97 -4.70 -27.93
N LEU A 12 -3.49 -5.19 -26.79
CA LEU A 12 -2.73 -4.39 -25.83
C LEU A 12 -1.38 -3.93 -26.40
N CYS A 13 -0.67 -4.80 -27.12
CA CYS A 13 0.57 -4.44 -27.80
C CYS A 13 0.32 -3.35 -28.85
N MET A 14 -0.75 -3.47 -29.64
CA MET A 14 -1.14 -2.45 -30.62
C MET A 14 -1.46 -1.10 -29.97
N TYR A 15 -2.24 -1.12 -28.88
CA TYR A 15 -2.52 0.09 -28.10
C TYR A 15 -1.24 0.77 -27.60
N MET A 16 -0.31 -0.02 -27.05
CA MET A 16 0.94 0.50 -26.48
C MET A 16 1.92 1.05 -27.52
N LYS A 17 1.79 0.70 -28.80
CA LYS A 17 2.60 1.31 -29.88
C LYS A 17 2.41 2.83 -29.98
N ASN A 18 1.25 3.35 -29.58
CA ASN A 18 0.99 4.79 -29.54
C ASN A 18 1.58 5.49 -28.30
N HIS A 19 2.25 4.75 -27.41
CA HIS A 19 2.87 5.28 -26.19
C HIS A 19 4.36 4.90 -26.09
N PRO A 20 5.19 5.19 -27.11
CA PRO A 20 6.59 4.73 -27.17
C PRO A 20 7.44 5.22 -25.99
N ASP A 21 7.24 6.47 -25.54
CA ASP A 21 7.98 7.04 -24.40
C ASP A 21 7.70 6.29 -23.09
N THR A 22 6.47 5.79 -22.93
CA THR A 22 6.09 4.99 -21.75
C THR A 22 6.83 3.66 -21.76
N LEU A 23 6.96 3.02 -22.92
CA LEU A 23 7.70 1.76 -23.05
C LEU A 23 9.19 1.96 -22.78
N VAL A 24 9.79 3.06 -23.25
CA VAL A 24 11.18 3.42 -22.94
C VAL A 24 11.35 3.62 -21.43
N ALA A 25 10.42 4.32 -20.77
CA ALA A 25 10.45 4.51 -19.33
C ALA A 25 10.38 3.17 -18.57
N TYR A 26 9.55 2.22 -19.02
CA TYR A 26 9.48 0.88 -18.41
C TYR A 26 10.77 0.10 -18.51
N VAL A 27 11.40 0.11 -19.68
CA VAL A 27 12.67 -0.60 -19.89
C VAL A 27 13.76 -0.02 -18.98
N LYS A 28 13.88 1.32 -18.92
CA LYS A 28 14.88 1.98 -18.09
C LYS A 28 14.64 1.76 -16.60
N TYR A 29 13.40 1.95 -16.14
CA TYR A 29 13.08 1.92 -14.71
C TYR A 29 12.89 0.50 -14.17
N PHE A 30 11.95 -0.27 -14.73
CA PHE A 30 11.64 -1.62 -14.24
C PHE A 30 12.59 -2.68 -14.80
N GLY A 31 13.01 -2.53 -16.05
CA GLY A 31 14.01 -3.40 -16.66
C GLY A 31 15.43 -3.16 -16.14
N LYS A 32 15.65 -2.06 -15.40
CA LYS A 32 16.97 -1.62 -14.87
C LYS A 32 18.06 -1.61 -15.94
N VAL A 33 17.69 -1.31 -17.18
CA VAL A 33 18.63 -1.29 -18.30
C VAL A 33 19.45 -0.01 -18.24
N GLU A 34 20.72 -0.15 -17.94
CA GLU A 34 21.68 0.95 -17.97
C GLU A 34 22.00 1.31 -19.43
N GLY A 35 21.82 2.59 -19.78
CA GLY A 35 22.17 3.13 -21.08
C GLY A 35 21.07 3.94 -21.77
N ASN A 36 21.43 4.52 -22.92
CA ASN A 36 20.53 5.32 -23.73
C ASN A 36 19.65 4.41 -24.61
N VAL A 37 18.56 3.92 -24.01
CA VAL A 37 17.45 3.30 -24.75
C VAL A 37 16.81 4.34 -25.66
N LEU A 38 16.82 4.08 -26.97
CA LEU A 38 16.27 4.96 -28.01
C LEU A 38 14.79 4.68 -28.26
N THR A 39 14.44 3.41 -28.44
CA THR A 39 13.07 2.98 -28.74
C THR A 39 12.75 1.71 -27.98
N ALA A 40 11.47 1.51 -27.66
CA ALA A 40 10.97 0.29 -27.05
C ALA A 40 9.59 -0.05 -27.61
N GLU A 41 9.33 -1.35 -27.77
CA GLU A 41 8.07 -1.91 -28.25
C GLU A 41 7.64 -3.05 -27.35
N MET A 42 6.33 -3.18 -27.11
CA MET A 42 5.78 -4.31 -26.37
C MET A 42 5.50 -5.46 -27.33
N SER A 43 6.12 -6.62 -27.07
CA SER A 43 5.94 -7.82 -27.90
C SER A 43 4.86 -8.77 -27.35
N SER A 44 4.72 -8.86 -26.03
CA SER A 44 3.65 -9.63 -25.39
C SER A 44 3.34 -9.15 -23.98
N ILE A 45 2.14 -9.48 -23.51
CA ILE A 45 1.69 -9.24 -22.13
C ILE A 45 0.80 -10.39 -21.66
N ASP A 46 0.94 -10.77 -20.40
CA ASP A 46 0.11 -11.76 -19.72
C ASP A 46 -0.14 -11.32 -18.26
N SER A 47 -0.80 -12.17 -17.46
CA SER A 47 -1.12 -11.84 -16.07
C SER A 47 0.12 -11.59 -15.19
N LYS A 48 1.28 -12.13 -15.56
CA LYS A 48 2.52 -12.07 -14.76
C LYS A 48 3.45 -10.95 -15.19
N GLY A 49 3.31 -10.39 -16.39
CA GLY A 49 4.18 -9.31 -16.85
C GLY A 49 4.02 -8.96 -18.33
N MET A 50 4.95 -8.12 -18.80
CA MET A 50 5.06 -7.74 -20.21
C MET A 50 6.48 -7.94 -20.73
N THR A 51 6.61 -8.34 -21.98
CA THR A 51 7.89 -8.44 -22.69
C THR A 51 8.07 -7.23 -23.58
N LEU A 52 9.20 -6.55 -23.42
CA LEU A 52 9.58 -5.35 -24.13
C LEU A 52 10.82 -5.62 -24.98
N VAL A 53 10.77 -5.28 -26.25
CA VAL A 53 11.93 -5.27 -27.14
C VAL A 53 12.42 -3.84 -27.26
N TYR A 54 13.70 -3.60 -27.03
CA TYR A 54 14.26 -2.25 -26.98
C TYR A 54 15.56 -2.14 -27.77
N LYS A 55 15.84 -0.95 -28.29
CA LYS A 55 17.07 -0.64 -29.02
C LYS A 55 17.92 0.36 -28.25
N LEU A 56 19.19 0.02 -28.07
CA LEU A 56 20.19 0.92 -27.50
C LEU A 56 20.77 1.83 -28.59
N LYS A 57 21.41 2.92 -28.18
CA LYS A 57 22.16 3.80 -29.09
C LYS A 57 23.29 3.09 -29.86
N SER A 58 23.78 1.95 -29.35
CA SER A 58 24.73 1.07 -30.05
C SER A 58 24.13 0.32 -31.25
N GLY A 59 22.81 0.40 -31.46
CA GLY A 59 22.09 -0.31 -32.52
C GLY A 59 21.66 -1.73 -32.15
N GLN A 60 22.09 -2.25 -31.00
CA GLN A 60 21.70 -3.59 -30.53
C GLN A 60 20.23 -3.61 -30.08
N SER A 61 19.48 -4.61 -30.55
CA SER A 61 18.12 -4.92 -30.11
C SER A 61 18.16 -5.99 -29.04
N ASN A 62 17.58 -5.70 -27.88
CA ASN A 62 17.54 -6.58 -26.71
C ASN A 62 16.10 -6.74 -26.21
N THR A 63 15.86 -7.73 -25.36
CA THR A 63 14.55 -8.00 -24.79
C THR A 63 14.62 -7.90 -23.27
N SER A 64 13.63 -7.28 -22.65
CA SER A 64 13.46 -7.21 -21.19
C SER A 64 12.05 -7.65 -20.81
N ARG A 65 11.94 -8.45 -19.75
CA ARG A 65 10.66 -8.86 -19.18
C ARG A 65 10.40 -8.07 -17.91
N VAL A 66 9.34 -7.28 -17.91
CA VAL A 66 8.89 -6.52 -16.75
C VAL A 66 7.77 -7.29 -16.06
N SER A 67 8.02 -7.73 -14.83
CA SER A 67 7.07 -8.50 -14.02
C SER A 67 6.02 -7.61 -13.35
N PHE A 68 4.79 -8.11 -13.24
CA PHE A 68 3.74 -7.52 -12.41
C PHE A 68 3.75 -8.13 -11.02
N ASP A 69 3.82 -7.27 -9.99
CA ASP A 69 3.70 -7.66 -8.59
C ASP A 69 2.62 -6.80 -7.90
N PRO A 70 1.54 -7.40 -7.37
CA PRO A 70 1.09 -8.78 -7.63
C PRO A 70 0.74 -9.02 -9.12
N PRO A 71 0.66 -10.30 -9.56
CA PRO A 71 0.10 -10.65 -10.86
C PRO A 71 -1.32 -10.12 -11.03
N LEU A 72 -1.70 -9.83 -12.27
CA LEU A 72 -3.03 -9.34 -12.62
C LEU A 72 -4.07 -10.45 -12.49
N SER A 73 -5.17 -10.16 -11.80
CA SER A 73 -6.27 -11.10 -11.62
C SER A 73 -7.14 -11.22 -12.89
N GLY A 74 -7.12 -10.20 -13.76
CA GLY A 74 -7.91 -10.18 -14.99
C GLY A 74 -7.59 -9.00 -15.91
N TYR A 75 -8.23 -9.00 -17.08
CA TYR A 75 -8.03 -7.99 -18.12
C TYR A 75 -8.34 -6.56 -17.65
N GLU A 76 -9.37 -6.39 -16.82
CA GLU A 76 -9.78 -5.07 -16.29
C GLU A 76 -8.69 -4.38 -15.45
N GLU A 77 -7.75 -5.15 -14.88
CA GLU A 77 -6.64 -4.61 -14.10
C GLU A 77 -5.47 -4.10 -14.95
N VAL A 78 -5.42 -4.45 -16.25
CA VAL A 78 -4.29 -4.09 -17.13
C VAL A 78 -4.17 -2.58 -17.24
N LYS A 79 -5.26 -1.89 -17.58
CA LYS A 79 -5.25 -0.44 -17.77
C LYS A 79 -4.79 0.33 -16.51
N PRO A 80 -5.40 0.14 -15.32
CA PRO A 80 -4.94 0.82 -14.12
C PRO A 80 -3.51 0.41 -13.73
N ARG A 81 -3.10 -0.85 -13.96
CA ARG A 81 -1.71 -1.28 -13.71
C ARG A 81 -0.72 -0.53 -14.59
N LEU A 82 -0.96 -0.44 -15.89
CA LEU A 82 -0.07 0.27 -16.81
C LEU A 82 0.00 1.76 -16.46
N LEU A 83 -1.12 2.42 -16.21
CA LEU A 83 -1.10 3.83 -15.77
C LEU A 83 -0.30 4.03 -14.48
N SER A 84 -0.48 3.11 -13.52
CA SER A 84 0.27 3.10 -12.26
C SER A 84 1.78 2.97 -12.49
N MET A 85 2.18 2.00 -13.33
CA MET A 85 3.58 1.77 -13.68
C MET A 85 4.19 2.93 -14.45
N LYS A 86 3.44 3.56 -15.35
CA LYS A 86 3.90 4.75 -16.10
C LYS A 86 4.27 5.86 -15.14
N ALA A 87 3.37 6.14 -14.20
CA ALA A 87 3.60 7.20 -13.22
C ALA A 87 4.80 6.91 -12.31
N GLU A 88 4.95 5.66 -11.88
CA GLU A 88 6.10 5.25 -11.07
C GLU A 88 7.42 5.35 -11.84
N ALA A 89 7.47 4.87 -13.09
CA ALA A 89 8.66 4.95 -13.92
C ALA A 89 9.07 6.40 -14.22
N GLN A 90 8.10 7.26 -14.54
CA GLN A 90 8.38 8.67 -14.82
C GLN A 90 8.85 9.42 -13.57
N GLU A 91 8.27 9.17 -12.40
CA GLU A 91 8.77 9.73 -11.14
C GLU A 91 10.19 9.22 -10.82
N GLY A 92 10.41 7.91 -10.93
CA GLY A 92 11.70 7.29 -10.63
C GLY A 92 12.83 7.69 -11.57
N LEU A 93 12.50 8.04 -12.82
CA LEU A 93 13.44 8.62 -13.79
C LEU A 93 13.58 10.15 -13.67
N GLY A 94 12.91 10.78 -12.70
CA GLY A 94 12.97 12.23 -12.48
C GLY A 94 12.21 13.06 -13.52
N MET A 95 11.37 12.44 -14.36
CA MET A 95 10.54 13.12 -15.35
C MET A 95 9.33 13.82 -14.71
N LEU A 96 8.93 13.38 -13.51
CA LEU A 96 7.86 13.98 -12.72
C LEU A 96 8.32 14.24 -11.29
N LYS A 97 7.80 15.31 -10.68
CA LYS A 97 8.02 15.58 -9.25
C LYS A 97 7.19 14.62 -8.41
N ALA A 98 7.80 14.09 -7.34
CA ALA A 98 7.09 13.25 -6.38
C ALA A 98 5.88 14.00 -5.79
N PRO A 99 4.69 13.36 -5.77
CA PRO A 99 3.48 14.02 -5.31
C PRO A 99 3.57 14.35 -3.83
N GLN A 100 3.05 15.52 -3.47
CA GLN A 100 3.03 15.98 -2.09
C GLN A 100 1.61 15.88 -1.52
N ILE A 101 1.46 15.10 -0.45
CA ILE A 101 0.24 14.97 0.34
C ILE A 101 0.29 16.04 1.43
N THR A 102 -0.71 16.92 1.44
CA THR A 102 -0.83 18.05 2.37
C THR A 102 -1.98 17.90 3.36
N THR A 103 -2.73 16.80 3.28
CA THR A 103 -3.92 16.56 4.11
C THR A 103 -3.88 15.18 4.73
N PHE A 104 -4.30 15.10 5.99
CA PHE A 104 -4.49 13.85 6.71
C PHE A 104 -5.98 13.44 6.68
N ARG A 105 -6.25 12.14 6.62
CA ARG A 105 -7.58 11.57 6.82
C ARG A 105 -7.45 10.17 7.40
N ILE A 106 -8.44 9.75 8.18
CA ILE A 106 -8.55 8.37 8.65
C ILE A 106 -9.31 7.56 7.59
N PRO A 107 -8.73 6.50 7.02
CA PRO A 107 -9.44 5.64 6.07
C PRO A 107 -10.52 4.82 6.79
N ARG A 108 -11.57 4.41 6.07
CA ARG A 108 -12.62 3.54 6.63
C ARG A 108 -12.07 2.24 7.22
N THR A 109 -11.03 1.67 6.60
CA THR A 109 -10.29 0.51 7.13
C THR A 109 -9.62 0.77 8.48
N GLY A 110 -9.25 2.02 8.77
CA GLY A 110 -8.75 2.44 10.08
C GLY A 110 -9.83 2.38 11.17
N VAL A 111 -11.08 2.70 10.85
CA VAL A 111 -12.21 2.56 11.80
C VAL A 111 -12.39 1.08 12.18
N PHE A 112 -12.37 0.18 11.20
CA PHE A 112 -12.45 -1.26 11.46
C PHE A 112 -11.26 -1.77 12.30
N ALA A 113 -10.05 -1.30 12.03
CA ALA A 113 -8.89 -1.65 12.86
C ALA A 113 -9.03 -1.14 14.30
N GLY A 114 -9.62 0.04 14.51
CA GLY A 114 -9.96 0.54 15.85
C GLY A 114 -10.91 -0.37 16.60
N ILE A 115 -11.95 -0.89 15.92
CA ILE A 115 -12.90 -1.87 16.51
C ILE A 115 -12.18 -3.17 16.86
N ILE A 116 -11.32 -3.67 15.98
CA ILE A 116 -10.53 -4.89 16.23
C ILE A 116 -9.59 -4.69 17.41
N LEU A 117 -8.91 -3.55 17.50
CA LEU A 117 -8.03 -3.22 18.61
C LEU A 117 -8.79 -3.12 19.94
N PHE A 118 -9.97 -2.49 19.92
CA PHE A 118 -10.85 -2.45 21.08
C PHE A 118 -11.24 -3.87 21.51
N ALA A 119 -11.69 -4.71 20.57
CA ALA A 119 -12.04 -6.10 20.86
C ALA A 119 -10.86 -6.90 21.42
N TYR A 120 -9.66 -6.69 20.87
CA TYR A 120 -8.42 -7.31 21.36
C TYR A 120 -8.18 -7.01 22.84
N PHE A 121 -8.21 -5.73 23.24
CA PHE A 121 -8.04 -5.36 24.65
C PHE A 121 -9.21 -5.82 25.52
N TYR A 122 -10.44 -5.68 25.03
CA TYR A 122 -11.65 -6.05 25.75
C TYR A 122 -11.66 -7.54 26.12
N PHE A 123 -11.38 -8.44 25.18
CA PHE A 123 -11.43 -9.88 25.42
C PHE A 123 -10.17 -10.44 26.08
N LEU A 124 -8.98 -9.97 25.69
CA LEU A 124 -7.72 -10.56 26.17
C LEU A 124 -7.18 -9.90 27.42
N SER A 125 -7.57 -8.66 27.72
CA SER A 125 -7.08 -7.92 28.88
C SER A 125 -8.20 -7.17 29.61
N PRO A 126 -9.33 -7.84 29.97
CA PRO A 126 -10.34 -7.19 30.80
C PRO A 126 -9.75 -6.84 32.18
N PRO A 127 -10.21 -5.75 32.81
CA PRO A 127 -9.81 -5.41 34.18
C PRO A 127 -10.22 -6.52 35.15
N ALA A 128 -9.58 -6.61 36.31
CA ALA A 128 -9.99 -7.61 37.32
C ALA A 128 -11.40 -7.29 37.85
N PRO A 129 -12.23 -8.29 38.20
CA PRO A 129 -13.51 -8.05 38.85
C PRO A 129 -13.33 -7.17 40.10
N GLY A 130 -14.25 -6.24 40.32
CA GLY A 130 -14.13 -5.27 41.43
C GLY A 130 -13.37 -3.99 41.08
N THR A 131 -12.88 -3.84 39.84
CA THR A 131 -12.17 -2.63 39.40
C THR A 131 -13.14 -1.46 39.18
N THR A 132 -12.74 -0.25 39.56
CA THR A 132 -13.44 0.99 39.23
C THR A 132 -12.71 1.77 38.14
N PHE A 133 -13.44 2.52 37.30
CA PHE A 133 -12.85 3.34 36.24
C PHE A 133 -13.65 4.65 36.09
N LEU A 134 -12.97 5.81 36.12
CA LEU A 134 -13.57 7.15 35.93
C LEU A 134 -14.91 7.36 36.68
N SER A 135 -14.97 6.95 37.94
CA SER A 135 -16.17 7.02 38.80
C SER A 135 -17.38 6.19 38.34
N VAL A 136 -17.21 5.29 37.39
CA VAL A 136 -18.23 4.29 37.03
C VAL A 136 -18.35 3.26 38.16
N PRO A 137 -19.57 2.96 38.65
CA PRO A 137 -19.78 1.96 39.70
C PRO A 137 -19.21 0.59 39.31
N VAL A 138 -18.64 -0.12 40.30
CA VAL A 138 -18.07 -1.46 40.13
C VAL A 138 -19.05 -2.41 39.44
N THR A 139 -20.31 -2.40 39.88
CA THR A 139 -21.36 -3.27 39.33
C THR A 139 -21.58 -3.06 37.83
N THR A 140 -21.46 -1.81 37.35
CA THR A 140 -21.56 -1.48 35.93
C THR A 140 -20.34 -1.95 35.15
N VAL A 141 -19.13 -1.75 35.69
CA VAL A 141 -17.88 -2.21 35.07
C VAL A 141 -17.86 -3.74 34.95
N ASP A 142 -18.17 -4.44 36.04
CA ASP A 142 -18.18 -5.91 36.08
C ASP A 142 -19.26 -6.48 35.14
N ALA A 143 -20.45 -5.86 35.09
CA ALA A 143 -21.49 -6.26 34.14
C ALA A 143 -21.04 -6.07 32.68
N PHE A 144 -20.40 -4.94 32.36
CA PHE A 144 -19.90 -4.65 31.02
C PHE A 144 -18.84 -5.67 30.58
N PHE A 145 -17.86 -5.99 31.43
CA PHE A 145 -16.79 -6.94 31.11
C PHE A 145 -17.15 -8.42 31.35
N SER A 146 -18.36 -8.73 31.84
CA SER A 146 -18.78 -10.11 32.11
C SER A 146 -18.63 -11.06 30.91
N PRO A 147 -18.90 -10.67 29.64
CA PRO A 147 -18.66 -11.55 28.50
C PRO A 147 -17.17 -11.83 28.27
N ALA A 148 -16.30 -10.84 28.50
CA ALA A 148 -14.86 -11.00 28.36
C ALA A 148 -14.29 -11.94 29.42
N HIS A 149 -14.77 -11.84 30.66
CA HIS A 149 -14.41 -12.78 31.72
C HIS A 149 -14.85 -14.21 31.40
N ALA A 150 -16.09 -14.39 30.92
CA ALA A 150 -16.59 -15.69 30.49
C ALA A 150 -15.72 -16.29 29.36
N PHE A 151 -15.38 -15.48 28.34
CA PHE A 151 -14.48 -15.88 27.25
C PHE A 151 -13.11 -16.33 27.77
N ARG A 152 -12.48 -15.53 28.63
CA ARG A 152 -11.16 -15.85 29.19
C ARG A 152 -11.19 -17.11 30.04
N ASN A 153 -12.24 -17.31 30.83
CA ASN A 153 -12.41 -18.52 31.65
C ASN A 153 -12.62 -19.76 30.79
N ALA A 154 -13.40 -19.65 29.71
CA ALA A 154 -13.68 -20.77 28.81
C ALA A 154 -12.48 -21.17 27.94
N THR A 155 -11.68 -20.21 27.49
CA THR A 155 -10.57 -20.44 26.55
C THR A 155 -9.20 -20.55 27.21
N GLY A 156 -9.04 -20.05 28.44
CA GLY A 156 -7.75 -19.85 29.08
C GLY A 156 -6.89 -18.75 28.44
N LEU A 157 -7.40 -18.07 27.40
CA LEU A 157 -6.67 -17.03 26.68
C LEU A 157 -6.82 -15.69 27.39
N GLY A 158 -5.74 -15.23 28.02
CA GLY A 158 -5.67 -13.93 28.65
C GLY A 158 -4.25 -13.39 28.66
N LEU A 159 -4.12 -12.10 28.38
CA LEU A 159 -2.88 -11.34 28.46
C LEU A 159 -3.00 -10.32 29.58
N SER A 160 -1.89 -10.07 30.28
CA SER A 160 -1.82 -8.87 31.11
C SER A 160 -1.95 -7.63 30.22
N PHE A 161 -2.59 -6.57 30.71
CA PHE A 161 -2.71 -5.31 29.96
C PHE A 161 -1.35 -4.79 29.48
N ARG A 162 -0.31 -4.94 30.32
CA ARG A 162 1.07 -4.56 29.97
C ARG A 162 1.60 -5.38 28.80
N THR A 163 1.37 -6.69 28.80
CA THR A 163 1.78 -7.58 27.70
C THR A 163 1.03 -7.25 26.41
N ALA A 164 -0.29 -7.05 26.48
CA ALA A 164 -1.10 -6.67 25.34
C ALA A 164 -0.66 -5.33 24.73
N CYS A 165 -0.40 -4.33 25.57
CA CYS A 165 0.18 -3.05 25.14
C CYS A 165 1.55 -3.24 24.50
N ALA A 166 2.45 -4.03 25.11
CA ALA A 166 3.79 -4.26 24.60
C ALA A 166 3.78 -4.89 23.20
N ILE A 167 2.92 -5.89 22.96
CA ILE A 167 2.74 -6.51 21.64
C ILE A 167 2.24 -5.47 20.64
N CYS A 168 1.17 -4.75 20.98
CA CYS A 168 0.58 -3.73 20.10
C CYS A 168 1.60 -2.63 19.74
N TYR A 169 2.29 -2.05 20.72
CA TYR A 169 3.30 -1.03 20.50
C TYR A 169 4.50 -1.54 19.70
N THR A 170 4.90 -2.80 19.86
CA THR A 170 6.01 -3.37 19.08
C THR A 170 5.64 -3.47 17.60
N ILE A 171 4.45 -4.01 17.30
CA ILE A 171 3.95 -4.15 15.93
C ILE A 171 3.75 -2.77 15.31
N HIS A 172 2.95 -1.91 15.96
CA HIS A 172 2.65 -0.58 15.43
C HIS A 172 3.86 0.35 15.43
N GLY A 173 4.86 0.12 16.29
CA GLY A 173 6.11 0.87 16.31
C GLY A 173 6.93 0.65 15.03
N ALA A 174 7.05 -0.60 14.57
CA ALA A 174 7.69 -0.90 13.29
C ALA A 174 6.93 -0.25 12.12
N GLU A 175 5.60 -0.30 12.14
CA GLU A 175 4.75 0.35 11.13
C GLU A 175 4.86 1.87 11.16
N ALA A 176 5.01 2.48 12.35
CA ALA A 176 5.18 3.91 12.52
C ALA A 176 6.52 4.39 11.95
N LEU A 177 7.60 3.62 12.14
CA LEU A 177 8.90 3.90 11.51
C LEU A 177 8.81 3.83 9.98
N TYR A 178 8.10 2.83 9.44
CA TYR A 178 7.83 2.75 8.00
C TYR A 178 6.96 3.91 7.52
N THR A 179 5.95 4.30 8.28
CA THR A 179 5.09 5.46 7.97
C THR A 179 5.91 6.75 7.95
N TRP A 180 6.82 6.92 8.90
CA TRP A 180 7.72 8.06 8.98
C TRP A 180 8.63 8.16 7.74
N SER A 181 9.19 7.03 7.28
CA SER A 181 10.02 7.02 6.06
C SER A 181 9.21 7.40 4.82
N LEU A 182 7.96 6.93 4.71
CA LEU A 182 7.03 7.35 3.65
C LEU A 182 6.68 8.85 3.75
N CYS A 183 6.45 9.36 4.96
CA CYS A 183 6.10 10.77 5.16
C CYS A 183 7.24 11.70 4.76
N LYS A 184 8.49 11.34 5.03
CA LYS A 184 9.67 12.10 4.57
C LYS A 184 9.70 12.31 3.05
N GLN A 185 9.17 11.35 2.29
CA GLN A 185 9.19 11.39 0.84
C GLN A 185 7.94 12.07 0.25
N TYR A 186 6.76 11.81 0.82
CA TYR A 186 5.49 12.14 0.16
C TYR A 186 4.58 13.10 0.94
N VAL A 187 4.89 13.44 2.18
CA VAL A 187 4.03 14.28 3.02
C VAL A 187 4.69 15.62 3.28
N LYS A 188 3.94 16.69 3.02
CA LYS A 188 4.39 18.05 3.28
C LYS A 188 3.73 18.59 4.54
N GLY A 189 4.55 18.94 5.53
CA GLY A 189 4.14 19.58 6.78
C GLY A 189 4.31 18.69 8.01
N THR A 190 4.89 19.24 9.07
CA THR A 190 5.23 18.52 10.31
C THR A 190 3.99 18.01 11.04
N ILE A 191 2.93 18.82 11.11
CA ILE A 191 1.66 18.44 11.74
C ILE A 191 1.01 17.25 11.03
N ILE A 192 1.03 17.26 9.70
CA ILE A 192 0.44 16.18 8.89
C ILE A 192 1.27 14.90 9.05
N THR A 193 2.60 14.99 9.05
CA THR A 193 3.50 13.87 9.35
C THR A 193 3.23 13.30 10.74
N ALA A 194 3.11 14.15 11.76
CA ALA A 194 2.79 13.72 13.11
C ALA A 194 1.42 13.03 13.19
N ALA A 195 0.41 13.54 12.49
CA ALA A 195 -0.91 12.91 12.42
C ALA A 195 -0.87 11.51 11.79
N TYR A 196 -0.11 11.34 10.71
CA TYR A 196 0.10 10.03 10.08
C TYR A 196 0.80 9.05 11.01
N VAL A 197 1.92 9.45 11.60
CA VAL A 197 2.74 8.58 12.47
C VAL A 197 1.99 8.22 13.74
N GLY A 198 1.37 9.20 14.40
CA GLY A 198 0.55 8.98 15.59
C GLY A 198 -0.66 8.08 15.30
N SER A 199 -1.33 8.28 14.17
CA SER A 199 -2.43 7.41 13.77
C SER A 199 -1.98 5.99 13.45
N THR A 200 -0.78 5.79 12.88
CA THR A 200 -0.22 4.44 12.70
C THR A 200 0.11 3.78 14.04
N ILE A 201 0.61 4.51 15.05
CA ILE A 201 0.84 3.95 16.39
C ILE A 201 -0.46 3.41 17.00
N ILE A 202 -1.60 4.07 16.72
CA ILE A 202 -2.91 3.68 17.27
C ILE A 202 -3.58 2.61 16.41
N LEU A 203 -3.66 2.81 15.09
CA LEU A 203 -4.52 2.03 14.19
C LEU A 203 -3.74 1.07 13.29
N GLY A 204 -2.41 1.18 13.24
CA GLY A 204 -1.52 0.29 12.51
C GLY A 204 -1.57 0.43 10.99
N TYR A 205 -1.46 -0.70 10.30
CA TYR A 205 -1.30 -0.79 8.85
C TYR A 205 -2.31 -0.04 7.95
N PRO A 206 -3.60 0.14 8.31
CA PRO A 206 -4.55 0.84 7.46
C PRO A 206 -4.11 2.27 7.11
N ILE A 207 -3.34 2.92 7.99
CA ILE A 207 -2.91 4.30 7.81
C ILE A 207 -1.87 4.43 6.70
N TRP A 208 -0.79 3.64 6.75
CA TRP A 208 0.26 3.72 5.72
C TRP A 208 -0.18 3.12 4.39
N THR A 209 -1.07 2.13 4.40
CA THR A 209 -1.65 1.59 3.17
C THR A 209 -2.52 2.63 2.44
N ASP A 210 -3.35 3.39 3.15
CA ASP A 210 -4.09 4.52 2.54
C ASP A 210 -3.13 5.62 2.06
N LEU A 211 -2.07 5.94 2.80
CA LEU A 211 -1.05 6.89 2.35
C LEU A 211 -0.44 6.47 1.00
N LYS A 212 0.03 5.22 0.88
CA LYS A 212 0.58 4.69 -0.38
C LYS A 212 -0.44 4.75 -1.52
N ARG A 213 -1.69 4.38 -1.26
CA ARG A 213 -2.77 4.45 -2.25
C ARG A 213 -2.99 5.88 -2.74
N ARG A 214 -3.01 6.87 -1.83
CA ARG A 214 -3.20 8.29 -2.18
C ARG A 214 -2.01 8.86 -2.95
N VAL A 215 -0.79 8.48 -2.58
CA VAL A 215 0.42 8.81 -3.34
C VAL A 215 0.26 8.29 -4.75
N GLN A 216 -0.11 7.01 -4.92
CA GLN A 216 -0.29 6.41 -6.24
C GLN A 216 -1.38 7.10 -7.07
N GLN A 217 -2.51 7.45 -6.44
CA GLN A 217 -3.57 8.19 -7.10
C GLN A 217 -3.07 9.56 -7.63
N LYS A 218 -2.34 10.33 -6.80
CA LYS A 218 -1.77 11.61 -7.23
C LYS A 218 -0.73 11.46 -8.34
N ARG A 219 0.05 10.37 -8.33
CA ARG A 219 0.98 10.06 -9.43
C ARG A 219 0.24 9.92 -10.75
N ILE A 220 -0.80 9.07 -10.77
CA ILE A 220 -1.62 8.84 -11.96
C ILE A 220 -2.28 10.15 -12.43
N GLU A 221 -2.86 10.93 -11.52
CA GLU A 221 -3.46 12.24 -11.84
C GLU A 221 -2.44 13.23 -12.42
N SER A 222 -1.18 13.16 -12.00
CA SER A 222 -0.11 14.04 -12.53
C SER A 222 0.28 13.65 -13.95
N VAL A 223 0.36 12.35 -14.25
CA VAL A 223 0.63 11.85 -15.61
C VAL A 223 -0.49 12.22 -16.57
N MET A 224 -1.75 12.02 -16.15
CA MET A 224 -2.92 12.29 -17.00
C MET A 224 -3.10 13.78 -17.35
N LYS A 225 -2.45 14.70 -16.65
CA LYS A 225 -2.49 16.14 -16.94
C LYS A 225 -1.42 16.60 -17.94
N VAL A 226 -0.42 15.76 -18.19
CA VAL A 226 0.71 16.07 -19.09
C VAL A 226 0.45 15.53 -20.50
N GLU A 227 -0.51 14.61 -20.66
CA GLU A 227 -1.07 14.16 -21.95
C GLU A 227 -2.20 15.09 -22.42
#